data_AF-A0A5N5QPZ9-F1
#
_entry.id   AF-A0A5N5QPZ9-F1
#
_cell.length_a   1.000
_cell.length_b   1.000
_cell.length_c   1.000
_cell.angle_alpha   90.00
_cell.angle_beta   90.00
_cell.angle_gamma   90.00
#
_symmetry.space_group_name_H-M   'P 1'
#
loop_
_entity.id
_entity.type
_entity.pdbx_description
1 polymer ?
#
loop_
_entity_poly.entity_id
_entity_poly.type
_entity_poly.pdbx_seq_one_letter_code
_entity_poly.pdbx_strand_id
1 'polypeptide(L)'
;MSSMSWQEELRQRLLERNTEETAYAGIIEQYRRLAQQARLLSERNSTLLRAVGSVQSQPGSAPPAGSSTLPDNPVRVAYVASLESQITSLRDELAAVYKTQGQNAQRLLAMNETLREKEEQTRANLEELRQAKDEVERLRKITKDHNEQIAEKNRALQVLIDEAQTHQLELSQIEQRNEELKKDNAGLLQRWLDHMNEAANKMNHANAFYSELRTVGWTSQPNSTATSDLGDDIVDVTADLPASGKEERNGAPSSSPNMLQLNPNG
;
A
#
# COMPACT_ATOMS: atom_id res chain seq x y z
N MET A 1 10.47 -21.65 2.03
CA MET A 1 10.54 -21.86 0.56
C MET A 1 9.93 -23.22 0.25
N SER A 2 8.60 -23.36 0.36
CA SER A 2 7.92 -24.67 0.30
C SER A 2 6.74 -24.69 -0.68
N SER A 3 6.73 -23.77 -1.65
CA SER A 3 5.59 -23.52 -2.53
C SER A 3 5.55 -24.38 -3.81
N MET A 4 6.40 -25.42 -3.96
CA MET A 4 6.52 -26.18 -5.22
C MET A 4 6.27 -27.69 -5.15
N SER A 5 6.23 -28.32 -3.98
CA SER A 5 6.15 -29.79 -3.88
C SER A 5 4.84 -30.38 -4.44
N TRP A 6 3.69 -29.78 -4.18
CA TRP A 6 2.40 -30.29 -4.69
C TRP A 6 2.20 -30.02 -6.19
N GLN A 7 2.80 -28.95 -6.72
CA GLN A 7 2.74 -28.62 -8.16
C GLN A 7 3.59 -29.61 -8.97
N GLU A 8 4.76 -29.98 -8.47
CA GLU A 8 5.64 -30.98 -9.07
C GLU A 8 5.01 -32.38 -9.04
N GLU A 9 4.40 -32.76 -7.92
CA GLU A 9 3.68 -34.03 -7.79
C GLU A 9 2.50 -34.11 -8.77
N LEU A 10 1.71 -33.03 -8.90
CA LEU A 10 0.62 -32.98 -9.87
C LEU A 10 1.13 -33.05 -11.32
N ARG A 11 2.23 -32.36 -11.64
CA ARG A 11 2.86 -32.41 -12.96
C ARG A 11 3.33 -33.83 -13.27
N GLN A 12 3.93 -34.53 -12.31
CA GLN A 12 4.40 -35.89 -12.49
C GLN A 12 3.24 -36.87 -12.73
N ARG A 13 2.16 -36.79 -11.95
CA ARG A 13 0.95 -37.61 -12.18
C ARG A 13 0.28 -37.33 -13.53
N LEU A 14 0.27 -36.07 -13.96
CA LEU A 14 -0.28 -35.71 -15.28
C LEU A 14 0.57 -36.28 -16.42
N LEU A 15 1.90 -36.29 -16.29
CA LEU A 15 2.79 -36.89 -17.28
C LEU A 15 2.61 -38.40 -17.34
N GLU A 16 2.56 -39.07 -16.19
CA GLU A 16 2.34 -40.52 -16.09
C GLU A 16 1.01 -40.93 -16.75
N ARG A 17 -0.08 -40.23 -16.39
CA ARG A 17 -1.39 -40.43 -17.04
C ARG A 17 -1.32 -40.21 -18.55
N ASN A 18 -0.66 -39.15 -19.01
CA ASN A 18 -0.55 -38.86 -20.44
C ASN A 18 0.25 -39.94 -21.18
N THR A 19 1.27 -40.53 -20.54
CA THR A 19 2.02 -41.66 -21.13
C THR A 19 1.17 -42.92 -21.23
N GLU A 20 0.37 -43.23 -20.21
CA GLU A 20 -0.56 -44.37 -20.22
C GLU A 20 -1.67 -44.20 -21.28
N GLU A 21 -2.28 -43.00 -21.35
CA GLU A 21 -3.35 -42.70 -22.30
C GLU A 21 -2.86 -42.70 -23.76
N THR A 22 -1.62 -42.29 -24.02
CA THR A 22 -1.05 -42.22 -25.38
C THR A 22 -0.38 -43.50 -25.83
N ALA A 23 -0.10 -44.45 -24.93
CA ALA A 23 0.59 -45.72 -25.25
C ALA A 23 -0.06 -46.50 -26.40
N TYR A 24 -1.40 -46.44 -26.52
CA TYR A 24 -2.15 -47.19 -27.53
C TYR A 24 -2.60 -46.34 -28.73
N ALA A 25 -2.28 -45.05 -28.77
CA ALA A 25 -2.75 -44.14 -29.82
C ALA A 25 -2.32 -44.59 -31.23
N GLY A 26 -1.08 -45.06 -31.38
CA GLY A 26 -0.56 -45.55 -32.66
C GLY A 26 -1.29 -46.80 -33.18
N ILE A 27 -1.67 -47.71 -32.28
CA ILE A 27 -2.41 -48.93 -32.63
C ILE A 27 -3.84 -48.57 -33.06
N ILE A 28 -4.51 -47.68 -32.31
CA ILE A 28 -5.86 -47.20 -32.65
C ILE A 28 -5.87 -46.53 -34.03
N GLU A 29 -4.85 -45.74 -34.33
CA GLU A 29 -4.68 -45.08 -35.63
C GLU A 29 -4.49 -46.10 -36.77
N GLN A 30 -3.65 -47.12 -36.55
CA GLN A 30 -3.46 -48.20 -37.52
C GLN A 30 -4.76 -49.00 -37.77
N TYR A 31 -5.51 -49.33 -36.72
CA TYR A 31 -6.82 -50.00 -36.85
C TYR A 31 -7.84 -49.12 -37.56
N ARG A 32 -7.86 -47.80 -37.32
CA ARG A 32 -8.72 -46.86 -38.05
C ARG A 32 -8.40 -46.86 -39.54
N ARG A 33 -7.11 -46.80 -39.92
CA ARG A 33 -6.67 -46.85 -41.32
C ARG A 33 -7.06 -48.17 -41.99
N LEU A 34 -6.84 -49.29 -41.31
CA LEU A 34 -7.21 -50.61 -41.82
C LEU A 34 -8.73 -50.73 -42.02
N ALA A 35 -9.52 -50.25 -41.07
CA ALA A 35 -10.98 -50.25 -41.17
C ALA A 35 -11.48 -49.38 -42.33
N GLN A 36 -10.84 -48.23 -42.59
CA GLN A 36 -11.14 -47.39 -43.76
C GLN A 36 -10.83 -48.12 -45.07
N GLN A 37 -9.67 -48.77 -45.17
CA GLN A 37 -9.30 -49.55 -46.35
C GLN A 37 -10.26 -50.72 -46.59
N ALA A 38 -10.67 -51.43 -45.53
CA ALA A 38 -11.64 -52.51 -45.62
C ALA A 38 -13.01 -52.02 -46.12
N ARG A 39 -13.46 -50.84 -45.66
CA ARG A 39 -14.70 -50.21 -46.17
C ARG A 39 -14.60 -49.87 -47.65
N LEU A 40 -13.51 -49.23 -48.07
CA LEU A 40 -13.28 -48.89 -49.49
C LEU A 40 -13.23 -50.14 -50.38
N LEU A 41 -12.58 -51.20 -49.93
CA LEU A 41 -12.53 -52.47 -50.67
C LEU A 41 -13.90 -53.15 -50.74
N SER A 42 -14.66 -53.14 -49.65
CA SER A 42 -16.04 -53.67 -49.62
C SER A 42 -16.96 -52.91 -50.58
N GLU A 43 -16.87 -51.58 -50.59
CA GLU A 43 -17.65 -50.72 -51.49
C GLU A 43 -17.29 -50.98 -52.96
N ARG A 44 -15.99 -51.08 -53.29
CA ARG A 44 -15.51 -51.46 -54.63
C ARG A 44 -15.99 -52.84 -55.06
N ASN A 45 -15.94 -53.82 -54.16
CA ASN A 45 -16.41 -55.17 -54.47
C ASN A 45 -17.94 -55.16 -54.72
N SER A 46 -18.70 -54.42 -53.91
CA SER A 46 -20.16 -54.27 -54.07
C SER A 46 -20.55 -53.60 -55.38
N THR A 47 -19.78 -52.60 -55.83
CA THR A 47 -20.01 -51.90 -57.09
C THR A 47 -19.65 -52.77 -58.29
N LEU A 48 -18.54 -53.51 -58.21
CA LEU A 48 -18.18 -54.50 -59.24
C LEU A 48 -19.24 -55.62 -59.35
N LEU A 49 -19.72 -56.16 -58.23
CA LEU A 49 -20.79 -57.16 -58.23
C LEU A 49 -22.09 -56.62 -58.83
N ARG A 50 -22.44 -55.36 -58.55
CA ARG A 50 -23.61 -54.70 -59.16
C ARG A 50 -23.44 -54.50 -60.67
N ALA A 51 -22.25 -54.11 -61.13
CA ALA A 51 -21.94 -53.94 -62.55
C ALA A 51 -21.96 -55.27 -63.32
N VAL A 52 -21.37 -56.33 -62.75
CA VAL A 52 -21.44 -57.69 -63.32
C VAL A 52 -22.88 -58.19 -63.36
N GLY A 53 -23.65 -57.96 -62.28
CA GLY A 53 -25.08 -58.25 -62.23
C GLY A 53 -25.88 -57.55 -63.33
N SER A 54 -25.58 -56.28 -63.63
CA SER A 54 -26.24 -55.55 -64.71
C SER A 54 -25.88 -56.04 -66.13
N VAL A 55 -24.64 -56.51 -66.33
CA VAL A 55 -24.20 -57.09 -67.62
C VAL A 55 -24.81 -58.48 -67.83
N GLN A 56 -24.97 -59.25 -66.76
CA GLN A 56 -25.50 -60.61 -66.80
C GLN A 56 -27.04 -60.65 -66.86
N SER A 57 -27.71 -59.61 -66.37
CA SER A 57 -29.17 -59.44 -66.49
C SER A 57 -29.64 -58.90 -67.84
N GLN A 58 -28.77 -58.83 -68.85
CA GLN A 58 -29.12 -58.41 -70.21
C GLN A 58 -29.15 -59.62 -71.17
N PRO A 59 -30.13 -60.55 -71.07
CA PRO A 59 -30.30 -61.58 -72.06
C PRO A 59 -31.01 -60.98 -73.28
N GLY A 60 -30.29 -60.90 -74.39
CA GLY A 60 -30.87 -60.72 -75.72
C GLY A 60 -31.08 -59.27 -76.15
N SER A 61 -30.16 -58.77 -76.97
CA SER A 61 -30.51 -57.75 -77.96
C SER A 61 -29.62 -57.93 -79.19
N ALA A 62 -30.09 -58.74 -80.14
CA ALA A 62 -29.63 -58.69 -81.52
C ALA A 62 -30.17 -57.40 -82.18
N PRO A 63 -29.44 -56.74 -83.09
CA PRO A 63 -29.88 -55.49 -83.69
C PRO A 63 -30.83 -55.77 -84.87
N PRO A 64 -31.92 -55.01 -85.07
CA PRO A 64 -32.53 -54.92 -86.39
C PRO A 64 -31.78 -53.87 -87.20
N ALA A 65 -31.45 -54.25 -88.43
CA ALA A 65 -30.85 -53.39 -89.43
C ALA A 65 -31.82 -52.30 -89.90
N GLY A 66 -31.29 -51.10 -90.12
CA GLY A 66 -31.91 -50.07 -90.96
C GLY A 66 -32.11 -48.71 -90.30
N SER A 67 -31.09 -47.85 -90.33
CA SER A 67 -31.25 -46.42 -90.60
C SER A 67 -29.88 -45.76 -90.79
N SER A 68 -29.77 -44.94 -91.83
CA SER A 68 -28.58 -44.22 -92.27
C SER A 68 -28.34 -42.95 -91.45
N THR A 69 -27.96 -43.15 -90.19
CA THR A 69 -27.03 -42.29 -89.45
C THR A 69 -26.16 -43.26 -88.67
N LEU A 70 -24.86 -43.01 -88.55
CA LEU A 70 -23.93 -43.87 -87.81
C LEU A 70 -24.62 -44.41 -86.55
N PRO A 71 -24.62 -45.73 -86.29
CA PRO A 71 -25.09 -46.23 -85.01
C PRO A 71 -24.11 -45.68 -84.00
N ASP A 72 -24.56 -44.69 -83.26
CA ASP A 72 -23.91 -44.28 -82.04
C ASP A 72 -23.81 -45.55 -81.19
N ASN A 73 -22.63 -46.16 -81.23
CA ASN A 73 -22.36 -47.39 -80.50
C ASN A 73 -22.81 -47.10 -79.06
N PRO A 74 -23.75 -47.86 -78.48
CA PRO A 74 -24.30 -47.55 -77.16
C PRO A 74 -23.18 -47.43 -76.11
N VAL A 75 -22.06 -48.13 -76.33
CA VAL A 75 -20.83 -48.00 -75.55
C VAL A 75 -20.17 -46.62 -75.69
N ARG A 76 -20.13 -46.05 -76.90
CA ARG A 76 -19.60 -44.69 -77.15
C ARG A 76 -20.50 -43.61 -76.54
N VAL A 77 -21.82 -43.73 -76.63
CA VAL A 77 -22.76 -42.78 -76.01
C VAL A 77 -22.65 -42.82 -74.49
N ALA A 78 -22.62 -44.03 -73.90
CA ALA A 78 -22.41 -44.20 -72.46
C ALA A 78 -21.04 -43.66 -72.01
N TYR A 79 -20.00 -43.83 -72.82
CA TYR A 79 -18.67 -43.29 -72.56
C TYR A 79 -18.65 -41.76 -72.58
N VAL A 80 -19.26 -41.14 -73.60
CA VAL A 80 -19.40 -39.67 -73.70
C VAL A 80 -20.20 -39.12 -72.51
N ALA A 81 -21.34 -39.74 -72.18
CA ALA A 81 -22.13 -39.35 -71.01
C ALA A 81 -21.35 -39.48 -69.69
N SER A 82 -20.48 -40.49 -69.55
CA SER A 82 -19.61 -40.65 -68.37
C SER A 82 -18.55 -39.53 -68.27
N LEU A 83 -17.96 -39.13 -69.40
CA LEU A 83 -16.99 -38.05 -69.46
C LEU A 83 -17.65 -36.70 -69.17
N GLU A 84 -18.86 -36.47 -69.68
CA GLU A 84 -19.63 -35.26 -69.37
C GLU A 84 -20.01 -35.20 -67.89
N SER A 85 -20.43 -36.33 -67.29
CA SER A 85 -20.65 -36.44 -65.85
C SER A 85 -19.37 -36.13 -65.05
N GLN A 86 -18.22 -36.63 -65.50
CA GLN A 86 -16.94 -36.41 -64.84
C GLN A 86 -16.49 -34.93 -64.95
N ILE A 87 -16.68 -34.30 -66.11
CA ILE A 87 -16.43 -32.87 -66.30
C ILE A 87 -17.32 -32.03 -65.37
N THR A 88 -18.58 -32.42 -65.20
CA THR A 88 -19.51 -31.72 -64.32
C THR A 88 -19.09 -31.87 -62.85
N SER A 89 -18.73 -33.09 -62.43
CA SER A 89 -18.15 -33.34 -61.09
C SER A 89 -16.91 -32.50 -60.82
N LEU A 90 -15.98 -32.44 -61.78
CA LEU A 90 -14.75 -31.65 -61.63
C LEU A 90 -15.03 -30.15 -61.53
N ARG A 91 -16.06 -29.63 -62.22
CA ARG A 91 -16.48 -28.23 -62.10
C ARG A 91 -17.08 -27.93 -60.73
N ASP A 92 -17.91 -28.83 -60.21
CA ASP A 92 -18.49 -28.70 -58.87
C ASP A 92 -17.42 -28.80 -57.77
N GLU A 93 -16.47 -29.72 -57.91
CA GLU A 93 -15.32 -29.85 -57.03
C GLU A 93 -14.45 -28.58 -57.06
N LEU A 94 -14.17 -28.02 -58.23
CA LEU A 94 -13.43 -26.75 -58.35
C LEU A 94 -14.17 -25.60 -57.66
N ALA A 95 -15.49 -25.49 -57.86
CA ALA A 95 -16.31 -24.48 -57.21
C ALA A 95 -16.30 -24.64 -55.68
N ALA A 96 -16.38 -25.88 -55.18
CA ALA A 96 -16.26 -26.20 -53.76
C ALA A 96 -14.87 -25.84 -53.20
N VAL A 97 -13.80 -26.12 -53.95
CA VAL A 97 -12.43 -25.74 -53.55
C VAL A 97 -12.28 -24.23 -53.48
N TYR A 98 -12.76 -23.46 -54.46
CA TYR A 98 -12.68 -21.99 -54.39
C TYR A 98 -13.50 -21.41 -53.24
N LYS A 99 -14.68 -21.97 -52.97
CA LYS A 99 -15.50 -21.56 -51.83
C LYS A 99 -14.79 -21.81 -50.50
N THR A 100 -14.22 -22.99 -50.32
CA THR A 100 -13.48 -23.33 -49.09
C THR A 100 -12.18 -22.55 -48.97
N GLN A 101 -11.49 -22.28 -50.08
CA GLN A 101 -10.31 -21.41 -50.12
C GLN A 101 -10.66 -19.98 -49.66
N GLY A 102 -11.76 -19.41 -50.16
CA GLY A 102 -12.23 -18.09 -49.73
C GLY A 102 -12.57 -18.03 -48.24
N GLN A 103 -13.27 -19.06 -47.74
CA GLN A 103 -13.58 -19.19 -46.31
C GLN A 103 -12.32 -19.32 -45.45
N ASN A 104 -11.34 -20.11 -45.89
CA ASN A 104 -10.06 -20.27 -45.19
C ASN A 104 -9.26 -18.96 -45.18
N ALA A 105 -9.22 -18.23 -46.31
CA ALA A 105 -8.57 -16.93 -46.38
C ALA A 105 -9.22 -15.92 -45.42
N GLN A 106 -10.56 -15.87 -45.36
CA GLN A 106 -11.27 -15.00 -44.45
C GLN A 106 -11.04 -15.37 -42.98
N ARG A 107 -10.99 -16.68 -42.66
CA ARG A 107 -10.66 -17.16 -41.32
C ARG A 107 -9.24 -16.80 -40.92
N LEU A 108 -8.26 -16.90 -41.83
CA LEU A 108 -6.88 -16.49 -41.58
C LEU A 108 -6.77 -14.99 -41.30
N LEU A 109 -7.48 -14.15 -42.07
CA LEU A 109 -7.52 -12.71 -41.83
C LEU A 109 -8.12 -12.39 -40.46
N ALA A 110 -9.26 -12.99 -40.12
CA ALA A 110 -9.89 -12.82 -38.82
C ALA A 110 -8.97 -13.26 -37.67
N MET A 111 -8.29 -14.40 -37.81
CA MET A 111 -7.33 -14.87 -36.82
C MET A 111 -6.14 -13.92 -36.68
N ASN A 112 -5.60 -13.41 -37.79
CA ASN A 112 -4.48 -12.47 -37.75
C ASN A 112 -4.87 -11.15 -37.08
N GLU A 113 -6.10 -10.68 -37.30
CA GLU A 113 -6.62 -9.50 -36.62
C GLU A 113 -6.73 -9.72 -35.11
N THR A 114 -7.32 -10.86 -34.69
CA THR A 114 -7.37 -11.20 -33.26
C THR A 114 -5.98 -11.34 -32.64
N LEU A 115 -5.00 -11.83 -33.40
CA LEU A 115 -3.63 -11.93 -32.91
C LEU A 115 -3.04 -10.53 -32.66
N ARG A 116 -3.22 -9.59 -33.61
CA ARG A 116 -2.76 -8.20 -33.45
C ARG A 116 -3.42 -7.52 -32.26
N GLU A 117 -4.73 -7.66 -32.10
CA GLU A 117 -5.46 -7.11 -30.97
C GLU A 117 -4.92 -7.66 -29.64
N LYS A 118 -4.65 -8.97 -29.58
CA LYS A 118 -4.06 -9.60 -28.38
C LYS A 118 -2.64 -9.16 -28.11
N GLU A 119 -1.82 -8.95 -29.15
CA GLU A 119 -0.46 -8.43 -29.01
C GLU A 119 -0.49 -6.98 -28.49
N GLU A 120 -1.38 -6.14 -29.01
CA GLU A 120 -1.57 -4.77 -28.53
C GLU A 120 -2.05 -4.74 -27.07
N GLN A 121 -3.04 -5.55 -26.72
CA GLN A 121 -3.51 -5.68 -25.34
C GLN A 121 -2.39 -6.17 -24.41
N THR A 122 -1.58 -7.12 -24.86
CA THR A 122 -0.45 -7.62 -24.07
C THR A 122 0.58 -6.52 -23.85
N ARG A 123 0.87 -5.72 -24.87
CA ARG A 123 1.78 -4.57 -24.76
C ARG A 123 1.24 -3.52 -23.78
N ALA A 124 -0.06 -3.20 -23.83
CA ALA A 124 -0.70 -2.29 -22.88
C ALA A 124 -0.60 -2.82 -21.45
N ASN A 125 -0.97 -4.09 -21.22
CA ASN A 125 -0.89 -4.73 -19.92
C ASN A 125 0.54 -4.76 -19.35
N LEU A 126 1.56 -4.93 -20.21
CA LEU A 126 2.96 -4.90 -19.78
C LEU A 126 3.40 -3.51 -19.32
N GLU A 127 2.94 -2.46 -20.00
CA GLU A 127 3.22 -1.08 -19.59
C GLU A 127 2.50 -0.72 -18.28
N GLU A 128 1.22 -1.11 -18.13
CA GLU A 128 0.48 -0.97 -16.87
C GLU A 128 1.17 -1.73 -15.72
N LEU A 129 1.63 -2.95 -15.98
CA LEU A 129 2.36 -3.75 -14.99
C LEU A 129 3.68 -3.07 -14.60
N ARG A 130 4.37 -2.42 -15.54
CA ARG A 130 5.59 -1.67 -15.27
C ARG A 130 5.28 -0.46 -14.38
N GLN A 131 4.27 0.34 -14.73
CA GLN A 131 3.85 1.50 -13.94
C GLN A 131 3.41 1.10 -12.53
N ALA A 132 2.64 0.02 -12.39
CA ALA A 132 2.23 -0.49 -11.09
C ALA A 132 3.43 -0.94 -10.23
N LYS A 133 4.46 -1.55 -10.83
CA LYS A 133 5.69 -1.93 -10.11
C LYS A 133 6.48 -0.71 -9.66
N ASP A 134 6.65 0.28 -10.53
CA ASP A 134 7.34 1.53 -10.21
C ASP A 134 6.64 2.27 -9.06
N GLU A 135 5.30 2.30 -9.07
CA GLU A 135 4.49 2.90 -8.00
C GLU A 135 4.61 2.13 -6.68
N VAL A 136 4.60 0.80 -6.72
CA VAL A 136 4.82 -0.03 -5.52
C VAL A 136 6.21 0.23 -4.92
N GLU A 137 7.25 0.36 -5.75
CA GLU A 137 8.60 0.69 -5.28
C GLU A 137 8.65 2.09 -4.66
N ARG A 138 8.02 3.08 -5.30
CA ARG A 138 7.89 4.45 -4.78
C ARG A 138 7.20 4.46 -3.41
N LEU A 139 6.05 3.79 -3.28
CA LEU A 139 5.29 3.73 -2.02
C LEU A 139 6.06 2.99 -0.92
N ARG A 140 6.81 1.94 -1.26
CA ARG A 140 7.68 1.24 -0.30
C ARG A 140 8.79 2.15 0.22
N LYS A 141 9.41 2.94 -0.65
CA LYS A 141 10.42 3.93 -0.25
C LYS A 141 9.82 4.97 0.70
N ILE A 142 8.68 5.55 0.35
CA ILE A 142 7.97 6.53 1.19
C ILE A 142 7.62 5.93 2.56
N THR A 143 7.14 4.69 2.58
CA THR A 143 6.80 3.99 3.83
C THR A 143 8.04 3.81 4.71
N LYS A 144 9.18 3.44 4.10
CA LYS A 144 10.45 3.30 4.82
C LYS A 144 10.90 4.65 5.40
N ASP A 145 10.89 5.70 4.60
CA ASP A 145 11.28 7.05 5.03
C ASP A 145 10.38 7.55 6.18
N HIS A 146 9.07 7.31 6.13
CA HIS A 146 8.16 7.64 7.23
C HIS A 146 8.42 6.82 8.49
N ASN A 147 8.74 5.53 8.37
CA ASN A 147 9.11 4.71 9.53
C ASN A 147 10.40 5.22 10.18
N GLU A 148 11.39 5.64 9.40
CA GLU A 148 12.62 6.24 9.91
C GLU A 148 12.34 7.56 10.64
N GLN A 149 11.51 8.45 10.05
CA GLN A 149 11.08 9.69 10.70
C GLN A 149 10.32 9.44 12.01
N ILE A 150 9.44 8.43 12.06
CA ILE A 150 8.72 8.06 13.29
C ILE A 150 9.72 7.57 14.34
N ALA A 151 10.68 6.74 13.96
CA ALA A 151 11.71 6.25 14.88
C ALA A 151 12.57 7.39 15.44
N GLU A 152 12.95 8.36 14.62
CA GLU A 152 13.67 9.56 15.05
C GLU A 152 12.83 10.42 16.01
N LYS A 153 11.56 10.68 15.69
CA LYS A 153 10.65 11.41 16.56
C LYS A 153 10.43 10.71 17.90
N ASN A 154 10.31 9.38 17.91
CA ASN A 154 10.19 8.61 19.15
C ASN A 154 11.45 8.72 20.02
N ARG A 155 12.65 8.72 19.42
CA ARG A 155 13.90 8.96 20.16
C ARG A 155 13.94 10.36 20.75
N ALA A 156 13.59 11.38 19.96
CA ALA A 156 13.54 12.76 20.44
C ALA A 156 12.52 12.94 21.58
N LEU A 157 11.35 12.30 21.45
CA LEU A 157 10.33 12.28 22.49
C LEU A 157 10.86 11.63 23.78
N GLN A 158 11.58 10.51 23.69
CA GLN A 158 12.18 9.88 24.87
C GLN A 158 13.16 10.82 25.58
N VAL A 159 14.03 11.50 24.82
CA VAL A 159 14.96 12.49 25.39
C VAL A 159 14.20 13.60 26.11
N LEU A 160 13.14 14.15 25.51
CA LEU A 160 12.30 15.17 26.14
C LEU A 160 11.60 14.67 27.41
N ILE A 161 11.17 13.40 27.44
CA ILE A 161 10.60 12.80 28.65
C ILE A 161 11.66 12.73 29.76
N ASP A 162 12.87 12.25 29.43
CA ASP A 162 13.95 12.12 30.40
C ASP A 162 14.40 13.50 30.94
N GLU A 163 14.44 14.51 30.07
CA GLU A 163 14.70 15.92 30.46
C GLU A 163 13.59 16.47 31.35
N ALA A 164 12.32 16.26 31.01
CA ALA A 164 11.18 16.70 31.83
C ALA A 164 11.18 16.01 33.21
N GLN A 165 11.51 14.72 33.28
CA GLN A 165 11.66 14.00 34.54
C GLN A 165 12.82 14.57 35.37
N THR A 166 13.94 14.89 34.73
CA THR A 166 15.09 15.51 35.40
C THR A 166 14.71 16.86 36.00
N HIS A 167 14.06 17.74 35.23
CA HIS A 167 13.58 19.03 35.72
C HIS A 167 12.55 18.90 36.84
N GLN A 168 11.67 17.90 36.79
CA GLN A 168 10.71 17.65 37.86
C GLN A 168 11.41 17.27 39.18
N LEU A 169 12.49 16.48 39.10
CA LEU A 169 13.30 16.11 40.26
C LEU A 169 14.07 17.31 40.80
N GLU A 170 14.69 18.11 39.93
CA GLU A 170 15.39 19.35 40.31
C GLU A 170 14.44 20.33 41.02
N LEU A 171 13.25 20.53 40.47
CA LEU A 171 12.22 21.38 41.05
C LEU A 171 11.81 20.89 42.43
N SER A 172 11.46 19.61 42.56
CA SER A 172 11.09 19.01 43.85
C SER A 172 12.21 19.15 44.90
N GLN A 173 13.48 19.01 44.49
CA GLN A 173 14.62 19.19 45.38
C GLN A 173 14.78 20.66 45.84
N ILE A 174 14.55 21.62 44.93
CA ILE A 174 14.59 23.05 45.25
C ILE A 174 13.42 23.42 46.19
N GLU A 175 12.23 22.91 45.92
CA GLU A 175 11.04 23.10 46.77
C GLU A 175 11.31 22.59 48.18
N GLN A 176 11.85 21.37 48.32
CA GLN A 176 12.23 20.82 49.63
C GLN A 176 13.25 21.70 50.36
N ARG A 177 14.33 22.13 49.69
CA ARG A 177 15.32 23.04 50.30
C ARG A 177 14.70 24.37 50.70
N ASN A 178 13.79 24.90 49.90
CA ASN A 178 13.08 26.15 50.20
C ASN A 178 12.20 25.99 51.46
N GLU A 179 11.48 24.88 51.59
CA GLU A 179 10.72 24.56 52.80
C GLU A 179 11.61 24.41 54.04
N GLU A 180 12.76 23.74 53.92
CA GLU A 180 13.73 23.59 55.01
C GLU A 180 14.28 24.96 55.45
N LEU A 181 14.67 25.81 54.50
CA LEU A 181 15.13 27.18 54.77
C LEU A 181 14.04 28.06 55.39
N LYS A 182 12.78 27.92 54.95
CA LYS A 182 11.64 28.62 55.56
C LYS A 182 11.43 28.17 57.01
N LYS A 183 11.53 26.88 57.31
CA LYS A 183 11.44 26.34 58.67
C LYS A 183 12.58 26.84 59.55
N ASP A 184 13.81 26.85 59.06
CA ASP A 184 14.97 27.36 59.79
C ASP A 184 14.87 28.87 60.04
N ASN A 185 14.50 29.65 59.04
CA ASN A 185 14.27 31.10 59.18
C ASN A 185 13.18 31.42 60.21
N ALA A 186 12.05 30.70 60.17
CA ALA A 186 11.01 30.82 61.18
C ALA A 186 11.53 30.47 62.59
N GLY A 187 12.36 29.43 62.71
CA GLY A 187 13.00 29.04 63.97
C GLY A 187 13.96 30.11 64.52
N LEU A 188 14.78 30.72 63.65
CA LEU A 188 15.67 31.82 64.02
C LEU A 188 14.90 33.07 64.45
N LEU A 189 13.85 33.44 63.71
CA LEU A 189 12.97 34.55 64.08
C LEU A 189 12.27 34.29 65.42
N GLN A 190 11.79 33.07 65.66
CA GLN A 190 11.18 32.69 66.93
C GLN A 190 12.19 32.86 68.09
N ARG A 191 13.40 32.30 67.96
CA ARG A 191 14.46 32.45 68.98
C ARG A 191 14.83 33.91 69.23
N TRP A 192 14.88 34.72 68.18
CA TRP A 192 15.16 36.14 68.30
C TRP A 192 14.03 36.89 69.01
N LEU A 193 12.78 36.59 68.68
CA LEU A 193 11.60 37.11 69.38
C LEU A 193 11.60 36.72 70.86
N ASP A 194 11.88 35.45 71.19
CA ASP A 194 11.95 34.97 72.57
C ASP A 194 13.03 35.73 73.36
N HIS A 195 14.23 35.87 72.79
CA HIS A 195 15.33 36.64 73.40
C HIS A 195 14.98 38.12 73.61
N MET A 196 14.34 38.75 72.61
CA MET A 196 13.91 40.15 72.73
C MET A 196 12.79 40.33 73.76
N ASN A 197 11.87 39.38 73.85
CA ASN A 197 10.82 39.38 74.87
C ASN A 197 11.42 39.21 76.28
N GLU A 198 12.40 38.33 76.46
CA GLU A 198 13.14 38.22 77.72
C GLU A 198 13.87 39.53 78.09
N ALA A 199 14.52 40.17 77.12
CA ALA A 199 15.19 41.45 77.34
C ALA A 199 14.19 42.56 77.73
N ALA A 200 13.04 42.63 77.03
CA ALA A 200 11.96 43.54 77.35
C ALA A 200 11.36 43.26 78.74
N ASN A 201 11.15 41.99 79.10
CA ASN A 201 10.68 41.59 80.43
C ASN A 201 11.68 41.97 81.52
N LYS A 202 12.99 41.76 81.31
CA LYS A 202 14.04 42.21 82.25
C LYS A 202 14.02 43.73 82.42
N MET A 203 13.88 44.48 81.34
CA MET A 203 13.75 45.95 81.39
C MET A 203 12.47 46.38 82.11
N ASN A 204 11.34 45.73 81.86
CA ASN A 204 10.07 45.98 82.53
C ASN A 204 10.15 45.66 84.02
N HIS A 205 10.79 44.56 84.41
CA HIS A 205 11.05 44.21 85.81
C HIS A 205 11.96 45.25 86.48
N ALA A 206 13.02 45.70 85.80
CA ALA A 206 13.89 46.77 86.31
C ALA A 206 13.11 48.08 86.48
N ASN A 207 12.31 48.48 85.49
CA ASN A 207 11.46 49.67 85.56
C ASN A 207 10.42 49.56 86.68
N ALA A 208 9.77 48.39 86.83
CA ALA A 208 8.84 48.13 87.93
C ALA A 208 9.53 48.24 89.29
N PHE A 209 10.73 47.67 89.44
CA PHE A 209 11.55 47.82 90.65
C PHE A 209 11.92 49.28 90.93
N TYR A 210 12.33 50.04 89.91
CA TYR A 210 12.60 51.48 90.06
C TYR A 210 11.34 52.28 90.40
N SER A 211 10.20 51.97 89.80
CA SER A 211 8.91 52.58 90.13
C SER A 211 8.49 52.25 91.56
N GLU A 212 8.64 51.00 92.00
CA GLU A 212 8.36 50.57 93.37
C GLU A 212 9.30 51.28 94.36
N LEU A 213 10.61 51.26 94.11
CA LEU A 213 11.60 52.00 94.91
C LEU A 213 11.31 53.50 94.94
N ARG A 214 10.84 54.07 93.82
CA ARG A 214 10.41 55.47 93.77
C ARG A 214 9.14 55.69 94.59
N THR A 215 8.15 54.81 94.55
CA THR A 215 6.92 54.93 95.35
C THR A 215 7.16 54.72 96.84
N VAL A 216 8.08 53.82 97.22
CA VAL A 216 8.50 53.58 98.61
C VAL A 216 9.47 54.68 99.10
N GLY A 217 10.26 55.25 98.18
CA GLY A 217 11.20 56.36 98.42
C GLY A 217 10.65 57.77 98.17
N TRP A 218 9.35 57.92 97.87
CA TRP A 218 8.68 59.20 97.68
C TRP A 218 7.64 59.50 98.78
N THR A 219 8.08 59.45 100.04
CA THR A 219 7.66 60.48 101.01
C THR A 219 8.78 61.50 101.18
N SER A 220 9.15 62.17 100.08
CA SER A 220 9.78 63.50 100.10
C SER A 220 10.07 63.94 98.65
N GLN A 221 9.16 64.73 98.09
CA GLN A 221 9.47 65.71 97.05
C GLN A 221 9.90 67.02 97.73
N PRO A 222 10.71 67.91 97.11
CA PRO A 222 10.32 68.68 95.91
C PRO A 222 11.40 68.67 94.80
N ASN A 223 11.00 68.67 93.52
CA ASN A 223 10.72 69.84 92.67
C ASN A 223 11.96 70.69 92.34
N SER A 224 12.42 70.64 91.09
CA SER A 224 12.99 71.79 90.36
C SER A 224 13.10 71.49 88.87
N THR A 225 12.48 72.37 88.11
CA THR A 225 12.38 72.48 86.65
C THR A 225 13.48 73.42 86.13
N ALA A 226 14.21 73.04 85.07
CA ALA A 226 14.98 73.92 84.19
C ALA A 226 15.36 73.10 82.93
N THR A 227 14.78 73.28 81.74
CA THR A 227 14.86 74.36 80.72
C THR A 227 16.26 74.61 80.15
N SER A 228 16.49 74.12 78.92
CA SER A 228 17.28 74.74 77.82
C SER A 228 17.35 73.70 76.69
N ASP A 229 16.53 73.78 75.65
CA ASP A 229 16.63 74.70 74.49
C ASP A 229 17.97 74.58 73.76
N LEU A 230 18.01 73.70 72.76
CA LEU A 230 18.99 73.70 71.67
C LEU A 230 18.31 73.24 70.39
N GLY A 231 18.39 74.11 69.38
CA GLY A 231 17.65 74.09 68.12
C GLY A 231 17.94 72.89 67.23
N ASP A 232 16.87 72.50 66.54
CA ASP A 232 16.81 71.45 65.53
C ASP A 232 17.02 72.10 64.15
N ASP A 233 18.27 72.17 63.70
CA ASP A 233 18.61 72.47 62.31
C ASP A 233 18.48 71.17 61.51
N ILE A 234 17.32 71.00 60.89
CA ILE A 234 17.01 69.92 59.95
C ILE A 234 17.82 70.15 58.67
N VAL A 235 18.86 69.35 58.48
CA VAL A 235 19.57 69.23 57.19
C VAL A 235 18.90 68.13 56.38
N ASP A 236 18.18 68.54 55.35
CA ASP A 236 17.55 67.69 54.33
C ASP A 236 18.63 66.95 53.54
N VAL A 237 18.76 65.64 53.78
CA VAL A 237 19.60 64.74 52.98
C VAL A 237 18.71 64.15 51.88
N THR A 238 18.74 64.78 50.71
CA THR A 238 18.26 64.19 49.45
C THR A 238 19.07 62.94 49.15
N ALA A 239 18.47 61.78 49.39
CA ALA A 239 18.96 60.48 48.94
C ALA A 239 18.43 60.18 47.53
N ASP A 240 19.35 60.03 46.58
CA ASP A 240 19.13 59.45 45.27
C ASP A 240 18.61 58.01 45.39
N LEU A 241 17.46 57.74 44.75
CA LEU A 241 16.97 56.39 44.44
C LEU A 241 16.89 56.23 42.91
N PRO A 242 17.51 55.20 42.31
CA PRO A 242 17.39 54.97 40.88
C PRO A 242 16.08 54.25 40.52
N ALA A 243 15.37 54.86 39.57
CA ALA A 243 14.60 54.28 38.47
C ALA A 243 13.76 53.00 38.72
N SER A 244 12.46 53.21 38.90
CA SER A 244 11.41 52.21 38.68
C SER A 244 11.03 52.14 37.19
N GLY A 245 11.07 50.93 36.63
CA GLY A 245 10.07 50.39 35.71
C GLY A 245 9.93 51.00 34.31
N LYS A 246 10.64 50.43 33.33
CA LYS A 246 10.16 50.33 31.94
C LYS A 246 10.00 48.86 31.58
N GLU A 247 8.76 48.37 31.68
CA GLU A 247 8.31 47.22 30.91
C GLU A 247 8.11 47.67 29.45
N GLU A 248 9.06 47.36 28.57
CA GLU A 248 8.80 47.27 27.13
C GLU A 248 8.84 45.80 26.75
N ARG A 249 7.65 45.27 26.47
CA ARG A 249 7.41 43.94 25.92
C ARG A 249 8.08 43.83 24.56
N ASN A 250 9.18 43.09 24.49
CA ASN A 250 9.71 42.58 23.22
C ASN A 250 8.74 41.52 22.68
N GLY A 251 7.90 41.93 21.74
CA GLY A 251 7.14 41.02 20.88
C GLY A 251 8.09 40.34 19.90
N ALA A 252 8.37 39.06 20.12
CA ALA A 252 8.98 38.19 19.13
C ALA A 252 7.98 37.93 17.99
N PRO A 253 8.43 37.87 16.71
CA PRO A 253 7.56 37.53 15.59
C PRO A 253 7.23 36.04 15.62
N SER A 254 5.93 35.72 15.67
CA SER A 254 5.43 34.37 15.43
C SER A 254 5.65 33.99 13.97
N SER A 255 6.70 33.22 13.69
CA SER A 255 6.85 32.52 12.42
C SER A 255 5.94 31.29 12.46
N SER A 256 4.77 31.39 11.82
CA SER A 256 3.96 30.22 11.50
C SER A 256 4.55 29.54 10.27
N PRO A 257 4.57 28.20 10.21
CA PRO A 257 5.06 27.47 9.05
C PRO A 257 4.10 27.68 7.87
N ASN A 258 4.64 28.21 6.78
CA ASN A 258 3.93 28.39 5.53
C ASN A 258 3.48 27.00 5.03
N MET A 259 2.16 26.77 5.04
CA MET A 259 1.55 25.59 4.46
C MET A 259 1.88 25.54 2.97
N LEU A 260 2.46 24.40 2.55
CA LEU A 260 2.54 24.01 1.15
C LEU A 260 1.15 24.10 0.52
N GLN A 261 0.99 25.07 -0.39
CA GLN A 261 -0.09 25.07 -1.37
C GLN A 261 0.17 23.92 -2.34
N LEU A 262 -0.63 22.86 -2.17
CA LEU A 262 -0.88 21.89 -3.23
C LEU A 262 -1.66 22.61 -4.34
N ASN A 263 -1.02 22.77 -5.51
CA ASN A 263 -1.72 23.10 -6.74
C ASN A 263 -2.48 21.85 -7.23
N PRO A 264 -3.76 21.96 -7.60
CA PRO A 264 -4.45 20.92 -8.33
C PRO A 264 -4.28 21.21 -9.83
N ASN A 265 -3.32 20.53 -10.46
CA ASN A 265 -3.20 20.19 -11.88
C ASN A 265 -1.73 20.22 -12.30
N GLY A 266 -1.19 19.03 -12.55
CA GLY A 266 0.19 18.78 -12.98
C GLY A 266 0.77 17.59 -12.26
#